data_AF-A0A7L2S1B5-F1
#
_entry.id   AF-A0A7L2S1B5-F1
#
_cell.length_a   1.000
_cell.length_b   1.000
_cell.length_c   1.000
_cell.angle_alpha   90.00
_cell.angle_beta   90.00
_cell.angle_gamma   90.00
#
_symmetry.space_group_name_H-M   'P 1'
#
loop_
_entity.id
_entity.type
_entity.pdbx_description
1 polymer ?
#
loop_
_entity_poly.entity_id
_entity_poly.type
_entity_poly.pdbx_seq_one_letter_code
_entity_poly.pdbx_strand_id
1 'polypeptide(L)'
;VMRCLGIPTRVVTNYDSAHDTNANLIIDRYIYENGEQDQRPKEGIWNYHCWVESWMARPDLAGDGSYDGWQALDPTPQEKSEGVYCCGPAPVKAIKEGDMRLKYDIPFIFAEVNADVVYWVVQQDGMKKQTIQSSHVGKNISTKSVGKDSREDITHNYKYPE
;
A
#
# COMPACT_ATOMS: atom_id res chain seq x y z
N VAL A 1 -2.67 -18.85 -10.23
CA VAL A 1 -1.54 -19.03 -11.17
C VAL A 1 -0.25 -19.40 -10.44
N MET A 2 0.34 -18.53 -9.62
CA MET A 2 1.66 -18.72 -8.99
C MET A 2 1.89 -20.10 -8.33
N ARG A 3 0.99 -20.54 -7.44
CA ARG A 3 1.09 -21.87 -6.80
C ARG A 3 1.13 -23.04 -7.79
N CYS A 4 0.38 -22.95 -8.89
CA CYS A 4 0.36 -23.99 -9.93
C CYS A 4 1.71 -24.08 -10.67
N LEU A 5 2.45 -22.98 -10.74
CA LEU A 5 3.78 -22.91 -11.36
C LEU A 5 4.89 -23.23 -10.35
N GLY A 6 4.55 -23.65 -9.13
CA GLY A 6 5.53 -24.01 -8.10
C GLY A 6 6.10 -22.84 -7.30
N ILE A 7 5.55 -21.63 -7.46
CA ILE A 7 5.97 -20.46 -6.68
C ILE A 7 5.14 -20.40 -5.39
N PRO A 8 5.77 -20.42 -4.19
CA PRO A 8 5.04 -20.26 -2.94
C PRO A 8 4.40 -18.87 -2.88
N THR A 9 3.09 -18.82 -2.69
CA THR A 9 2.32 -17.57 -2.73
C THR A 9 1.20 -17.57 -1.70
N ARG A 10 0.93 -16.42 -1.09
CA ARG A 10 -0.22 -16.18 -0.21
C ARG A 10 -0.96 -14.91 -0.60
N VAL A 11 -2.23 -14.82 -0.20
CA VAL A 11 -3.05 -13.61 -0.37
C VAL A 11 -2.85 -12.73 0.85
N VAL A 12 -2.82 -11.43 0.65
CA VAL A 12 -2.74 -10.41 1.70
C VAL A 12 -3.93 -9.46 1.56
N THR A 13 -4.49 -9.06 2.69
CA THR A 13 -5.52 -8.02 2.77
C THR A 13 -4.99 -6.87 3.62
N ASN A 14 -5.03 -5.66 3.07
CA ASN A 14 -4.72 -4.42 3.76
C ASN A 14 -6.01 -3.65 4.02
N TYR A 15 -6.29 -3.26 5.27
CA TYR A 15 -7.43 -2.41 5.60
C TYR A 15 -7.03 -0.95 5.57
N ASP A 16 -7.98 -0.08 5.22
CA ASP A 16 -7.73 1.36 5.03
C ASP A 16 -6.57 1.58 4.04
N SER A 17 -6.64 0.91 2.89
CA SER A 17 -5.57 0.92 1.87
C SER A 17 -5.64 2.19 1.06
N ALA A 18 -4.58 2.99 1.09
CA ALA A 18 -4.51 4.20 0.29
C ALA A 18 -4.33 3.85 -1.20
N HIS A 19 -4.94 4.64 -2.08
CA HIS A 19 -4.65 4.65 -3.51
C HIS A 19 -4.11 6.05 -3.83
N ASP A 20 -2.80 6.22 -3.70
CA ASP A 20 -2.06 7.44 -4.07
C ASP A 20 -1.77 7.43 -5.57
N THR A 21 -2.22 8.45 -6.29
CA THR A 21 -2.10 8.56 -7.75
C THR A 21 -0.97 9.49 -8.19
N ASN A 22 -0.35 10.20 -7.25
CA ASN A 22 0.66 11.22 -7.54
C ASN A 22 2.02 10.95 -6.85
N ALA A 23 2.10 9.91 -6.02
CA ALA A 23 3.29 9.42 -5.33
C ALA A 23 3.90 10.43 -4.34
N ASN A 24 3.07 11.26 -3.69
CA ASN A 24 3.49 12.17 -2.63
C ASN A 24 3.27 11.62 -1.21
N LEU A 25 2.72 10.41 -1.06
CA LEU A 25 2.39 9.76 0.21
C LEU A 25 1.31 10.48 1.02
N ILE A 26 0.49 11.29 0.36
CA ILE A 26 -0.55 12.09 0.99
C ILE A 26 -1.88 11.83 0.29
N ILE A 27 -2.88 11.44 1.06
CA ILE A 27 -4.27 11.34 0.60
C ILE A 27 -5.04 12.56 1.09
N ASP A 28 -5.40 13.44 0.15
CA ASP A 28 -6.18 14.62 0.46
C ASP A 28 -7.68 14.30 0.63
N ARG A 29 -8.29 14.88 1.67
CA ARG A 29 -9.74 14.87 1.92
C ARG A 29 -10.23 16.30 2.11
N TYR A 30 -11.03 16.81 1.18
CA TYR A 30 -11.60 18.15 1.28
C TYR A 30 -13.02 18.10 1.83
N ILE A 31 -13.26 18.82 2.93
CA ILE A 31 -14.55 18.93 3.61
C ILE A 31 -14.93 20.40 3.65
N TYR A 32 -16.11 20.75 3.17
CA TYR A 32 -16.66 22.11 3.24
C TYR A 32 -17.27 22.38 4.62
N GLU A 33 -17.38 23.64 5.05
CA GLU A 33 -17.96 24.01 6.36
C GLU A 33 -19.40 23.51 6.58
N ASN A 34 -20.15 23.28 5.51
CA ASN A 34 -21.49 22.68 5.56
C ASN A 34 -21.49 21.16 5.82
N GLY A 35 -20.31 20.54 5.95
CA GLY A 35 -20.11 19.10 6.13
C GLY A 35 -20.10 18.29 4.84
N GLU A 36 -20.33 18.91 3.68
CA GLU A 36 -20.23 18.23 2.39
C GLU A 36 -18.78 17.88 2.08
N GLN A 37 -18.57 16.67 1.58
CA GLN A 37 -17.28 16.26 1.06
C GLN A 37 -17.20 16.55 -0.42
N ASP A 38 -16.05 17.03 -0.84
CA ASP A 38 -15.76 17.21 -2.25
C ASP A 38 -15.80 15.86 -2.98
N GLN A 39 -16.62 15.76 -4.04
CA GLN A 39 -16.83 14.52 -4.80
C GLN A 39 -15.92 14.38 -6.02
N ARG A 40 -14.90 15.25 -6.19
CA ARG A 40 -13.94 15.09 -7.29
C ARG A 40 -13.24 13.72 -7.21
N PRO A 41 -13.08 13.01 -8.34
CA PRO A 41 -12.41 11.72 -8.36
C PRO A 41 -10.93 11.95 -8.04
N LYS A 42 -10.56 11.64 -6.81
CA LYS A 42 -9.20 11.80 -6.28
C LYS A 42 -8.93 10.68 -5.29
N GLU A 43 -7.69 10.20 -5.33
CA GLU A 43 -6.96 9.45 -4.31
C GLU A 43 -7.83 8.86 -3.19
N GLY A 44 -8.04 7.55 -3.24
CA GLY A 44 -8.98 6.84 -2.39
C GLY A 44 -8.34 6.28 -1.14
N ILE A 45 -9.19 5.94 -0.17
CA ILE A 45 -8.85 4.98 0.88
C ILE A 45 -9.90 3.90 0.74
N TRP A 46 -9.46 2.72 0.32
CA TRP A 46 -10.34 1.58 0.18
C TRP A 46 -10.55 0.98 1.58
N ASN A 47 -11.78 0.57 1.89
CA ASN A 47 -12.07 -0.13 3.14
C ASN A 47 -11.12 -1.31 3.35
N TYR A 48 -10.83 -2.03 2.26
CA TYR A 48 -9.73 -2.96 2.17
C TYR A 48 -9.27 -3.09 0.71
N HIS A 49 -8.03 -3.51 0.54
CA HIS A 49 -7.46 -3.92 -0.73
C HIS A 49 -6.72 -5.25 -0.57
N CYS A 50 -6.69 -6.06 -1.62
CA CYS A 50 -6.07 -7.38 -1.62
C CYS A 50 -5.04 -7.51 -2.73
N TRP A 51 -3.86 -8.01 -2.37
CA TRP A 51 -2.80 -8.41 -3.32
C TRP A 51 -2.26 -9.80 -2.98
N VAL A 52 -1.19 -10.23 -3.65
CA VAL A 52 -0.49 -11.48 -3.32
C VAL A 52 0.96 -11.24 -2.94
N GLU A 53 1.49 -12.06 -2.06
CA GLU A 53 2.93 -12.16 -1.82
C GLU A 53 3.45 -13.46 -2.39
N SER A 54 4.54 -13.42 -3.15
CA SER A 54 5.25 -14.61 -3.64
C SER A 54 6.67 -14.68 -3.10
N TRP A 55 7.09 -15.88 -2.70
CA TRP A 55 8.40 -16.10 -2.10
C TRP A 55 9.46 -16.39 -3.18
N MET A 56 10.47 -15.53 -3.28
CA MET A 56 11.59 -15.70 -4.21
C MET A 56 12.82 -14.91 -3.76
N ALA A 57 13.98 -15.25 -4.33
CA ALA A 57 15.19 -14.45 -4.19
C ALA A 57 15.17 -13.21 -5.09
N ARG A 58 15.93 -12.17 -4.71
CA ARG A 58 16.11 -10.91 -5.44
C ARG A 58 17.59 -10.62 -5.73
N PRO A 59 18.27 -11.50 -6.50
CA PRO A 59 19.68 -11.30 -6.85
C PRO A 59 19.92 -10.04 -7.70
N ASP A 60 18.85 -9.47 -8.26
CA ASP A 60 18.86 -8.21 -9.01
C ASP A 60 18.97 -6.96 -8.11
N LEU A 61 18.57 -7.05 -6.83
CA LEU A 61 18.55 -5.89 -5.92
C LEU A 61 19.79 -5.81 -5.04
N ALA A 62 20.17 -6.91 -4.41
CA ALA A 62 21.32 -6.98 -3.53
C ALA A 62 21.94 -8.38 -3.55
N GLY A 63 23.26 -8.45 -3.75
CA GLY A 63 23.99 -9.72 -3.86
C GLY A 63 24.09 -10.53 -2.56
N ASP A 64 23.71 -9.95 -1.43
CA ASP A 64 23.72 -10.58 -0.11
C ASP A 64 22.37 -11.23 0.27
N GLY A 65 21.39 -11.19 -0.63
CA GLY A 65 20.04 -11.73 -0.37
C GLY A 65 19.23 -10.90 0.63
N SER A 66 19.66 -9.68 0.95
CA SER A 66 18.98 -8.82 1.93
C SER A 66 17.51 -8.55 1.59
N TYR A 67 17.11 -8.62 0.32
CA TYR A 67 15.74 -8.39 -0.16
C TYR A 67 15.02 -9.67 -0.64
N ASP A 68 15.56 -10.85 -0.32
CA ASP A 68 14.90 -12.12 -0.57
C ASP A 68 13.65 -12.29 0.32
N GLY A 69 12.81 -13.28 -0.03
CA GLY A 69 11.65 -13.66 0.76
C GLY A 69 10.34 -13.23 0.11
N TRP A 70 9.40 -12.72 0.90
CA TRP A 70 8.09 -12.30 0.39
C TRP A 70 8.20 -11.04 -0.49
N GLN A 71 7.67 -11.16 -1.70
CA GLN A 71 7.56 -10.07 -2.66
C GLN A 71 6.08 -9.79 -2.91
N ALA A 72 5.63 -8.55 -2.71
CA ALA A 72 4.28 -8.12 -3.06
C ALA A 72 4.12 -8.01 -4.58
N LEU A 73 3.01 -8.55 -5.10
CA LEU A 73 2.56 -8.42 -6.47
C LEU A 73 1.07 -8.09 -6.45
N ASP A 74 0.68 -7.05 -7.17
CA ASP A 74 -0.72 -6.64 -7.28
C ASP A 74 -1.19 -6.70 -8.74
N PRO A 75 -2.07 -7.65 -9.10
CA PRO A 75 -2.65 -7.71 -10.45
C PRO A 75 -3.83 -6.75 -10.64
N THR A 76 -4.24 -6.02 -9.60
CA THR A 76 -5.33 -5.04 -9.69
C THR A 76 -4.85 -3.86 -10.53
N PRO A 77 -5.58 -3.47 -11.61
CA PRO A 77 -5.13 -2.41 -12.51
C PRO A 77 -5.36 -1.02 -11.88
N GLN A 78 -4.55 -0.66 -10.88
CA GLN A 78 -4.58 0.63 -10.20
C GLN A 78 -3.74 1.66 -10.95
N GLU A 79 -2.42 1.51 -10.89
CA GLU A 79 -1.43 2.39 -11.54
C GLU A 79 -0.68 1.66 -12.64
N LYS A 80 -0.18 2.43 -13.61
CA LYS A 80 0.62 1.88 -14.71
C LYS A 80 2.11 1.89 -14.33
N SER A 81 2.74 0.73 -14.34
CA SER A 81 4.19 0.59 -14.30
C SER A 81 4.75 0.49 -15.72
N GLU A 82 5.63 1.42 -16.09
CA GLU A 82 6.23 1.52 -17.43
C GLU A 82 5.18 1.49 -18.58
N GLY A 83 3.99 2.07 -18.33
CA GLY A 83 2.90 2.17 -19.31
C GLY A 83 1.92 0.98 -19.35
N VAL A 84 2.15 -0.06 -18.55
CA VAL A 84 1.32 -1.27 -18.47
C VAL A 84 0.71 -1.39 -17.07
N TYR A 85 -0.52 -1.92 -16.96
CA TYR A 85 -1.11 -2.25 -15.67
C TYR A 85 -0.47 -3.52 -15.09
N CYS A 86 0.59 -3.33 -14.31
CA CYS A 86 1.25 -4.35 -13.52
C CYS A 86 1.92 -3.70 -12.30
N CYS A 87 2.10 -4.47 -11.23
CA CYS A 87 2.72 -3.98 -10.01
C CYS A 87 3.55 -5.08 -9.33
N GLY A 88 4.79 -4.78 -9.01
CA GLY A 88 5.76 -5.67 -8.37
C GLY A 88 6.58 -6.52 -9.36
N PRO A 89 7.43 -7.43 -8.86
CA PRO A 89 7.59 -7.83 -7.47
C PRO A 89 8.32 -6.78 -6.62
N ALA A 90 7.68 -6.36 -5.51
CA ALA A 90 8.25 -5.43 -4.54
C ALA A 90 8.66 -6.18 -3.26
N PRO A 91 9.91 -6.11 -2.80
CA PRO A 91 10.30 -6.78 -1.56
C PRO A 91 9.53 -6.19 -0.38
N VAL A 92 8.82 -7.03 0.38
CA VAL A 92 8.09 -6.58 1.58
C VAL A 92 9.04 -5.92 2.58
N LYS A 93 10.28 -6.41 2.67
CA LYS A 93 11.34 -5.78 3.45
C LYS A 93 11.69 -4.36 2.96
N ALA A 94 11.81 -4.15 1.65
CA ALA A 94 12.14 -2.83 1.10
C ALA A 94 10.99 -1.83 1.32
N ILE A 95 9.73 -2.31 1.27
CA ILE A 95 8.55 -1.52 1.67
C ILE A 95 8.67 -1.13 3.14
N LYS A 96 8.97 -2.07 4.04
CA LYS A 96 9.13 -1.78 5.47
C LYS A 96 10.23 -0.77 5.78
N GLU A 97 11.39 -0.91 5.14
CA GLU A 97 12.52 0.00 5.35
C GLU A 97 12.39 1.33 4.59
N GLY A 98 11.36 1.48 3.74
CA GLY A 98 11.17 2.68 2.92
C GLY A 98 12.24 2.87 1.82
N ASP A 99 12.85 1.79 1.31
CA ASP A 99 13.85 1.88 0.22
C ASP A 99 13.17 2.01 -1.15
N MET A 100 12.55 3.17 -1.37
CA MET A 100 11.73 3.53 -2.53
C MET A 100 12.48 3.56 -3.87
N ARG A 101 13.81 3.45 -3.85
CA ARG A 101 14.66 3.52 -5.06
C ARG A 101 14.76 2.18 -5.78
N LEU A 102 14.42 1.08 -5.10
CA LEU A 102 14.54 -0.26 -5.65
C LEU A 102 13.35 -0.59 -6.55
N LYS A 103 13.59 -1.48 -7.51
CA LYS A 103 12.54 -2.02 -8.35
C LYS A 103 11.80 -3.18 -7.63
N TYR A 104 10.52 -3.39 -7.85
CA TYR A 104 9.58 -2.66 -8.73
C TYR A 104 8.49 -2.01 -7.88
N ASP A 105 8.00 -0.85 -8.30
CA ASP A 105 6.77 -0.19 -7.80
C ASP A 105 6.67 0.00 -6.27
N ILE A 106 7.80 0.00 -5.56
CA ILE A 106 7.85 0.18 -4.10
C ILE A 106 7.18 1.47 -3.65
N PRO A 107 7.38 2.65 -4.30
CA PRO A 107 6.71 3.87 -3.88
C PRO A 107 5.19 3.75 -3.84
N PHE A 108 4.60 3.08 -4.83
CA PHE A 108 3.16 2.86 -4.91
C PHE A 108 2.67 1.99 -3.75
N ILE A 109 3.24 0.78 -3.59
CA ILE A 109 2.82 -0.14 -2.52
C ILE A 109 3.13 0.43 -1.13
N PHE A 110 4.20 1.20 -0.99
CA PHE A 110 4.52 1.91 0.26
C PHE A 110 3.41 2.90 0.62
N ALA A 111 2.93 3.69 -0.36
CA ALA A 111 1.83 4.61 -0.15
C ALA A 111 0.56 3.88 0.32
N GLU A 112 0.25 2.70 -0.25
CA GLU A 112 -0.91 1.90 0.13
C GLU A 112 -0.98 1.56 1.64
N VAL A 113 0.18 1.49 2.32
CA VAL A 113 0.29 1.10 3.73
C VAL A 113 0.78 2.20 4.68
N ASN A 114 1.32 3.30 4.17
CA ASN A 114 1.94 4.38 4.98
C ASN A 114 1.51 5.80 4.60
N ALA A 115 0.60 6.02 3.64
CA ALA A 115 0.21 7.38 3.28
C ALA A 115 -0.47 8.13 4.45
N ASP A 116 -0.14 9.41 4.59
CA ASP A 116 -0.79 10.31 5.52
C ASP A 116 -2.13 10.76 4.95
N VAL A 117 -3.16 10.88 5.78
CA VAL A 117 -4.44 11.46 5.36
C VAL A 117 -4.51 12.92 5.80
N VAL A 118 -4.62 13.83 4.85
CA VAL A 118 -4.70 15.27 5.12
C VAL A 118 -6.14 15.74 4.90
N TYR A 119 -6.80 16.12 5.99
CA TYR A 119 -8.12 16.69 5.96
C TYR A 119 -8.03 18.21 5.81
N TRP A 120 -8.55 18.72 4.71
CA TRP A 120 -8.67 20.14 4.41
C TRP A 120 -10.11 20.61 4.65
N VAL A 121 -10.31 21.42 5.70
CA VAL A 121 -11.58 22.12 5.94
C VAL A 121 -11.57 23.41 5.13
N VAL A 122 -12.46 23.49 4.13
CA VAL A 122 -12.61 24.63 3.21
C VAL A 122 -13.74 25.54 3.70
N GLN A 123 -13.38 26.77 4.03
CA GLN A 123 -14.30 27.80 4.53
C GLN A 123 -15.00 28.53 3.39
N GLN A 124 -16.13 29.20 3.68
CA GLN A 124 -16.91 29.93 2.66
C GLN A 124 -16.12 31.06 1.98
N ASP A 125 -15.17 31.68 2.68
CA ASP A 125 -14.27 32.71 2.15
C ASP A 125 -13.08 32.15 1.33
N GLY A 126 -13.00 30.83 1.21
CA GLY A 126 -11.92 30.12 0.52
C GLY A 126 -10.70 29.81 1.38
N MET A 127 -10.66 30.21 2.67
CA MET A 127 -9.61 29.79 3.58
C MET A 127 -9.63 28.26 3.79
N LYS A 128 -8.45 27.67 3.99
CA LYS A 128 -8.28 26.24 4.23
C LYS A 128 -7.56 26.00 5.55
N LYS A 129 -8.13 25.15 6.40
CA LYS A 129 -7.47 24.60 7.60
C LYS A 129 -7.15 23.13 7.36
N GLN A 130 -6.01 22.67 7.86
CA GLN A 130 -5.60 21.28 7.69
C GLN A 130 -5.46 20.53 9.02
N THR A 131 -5.74 19.24 9.00
CA THR A 131 -5.41 18.27 10.06
C THR A 131 -4.87 17.01 9.42
N ILE A 132 -3.81 16.45 10.00
CA ILE A 132 -3.10 15.29 9.44
C ILE A 132 -3.39 14.07 10.32
N GLN A 133 -3.71 12.94 9.68
CA GLN A 133 -3.83 11.63 10.31
C GLN A 133 -2.80 10.68 9.68
N SER A 134 -1.64 10.55 10.33
CA SER A 134 -0.53 9.70 9.86
C SER A 134 -0.71 8.21 10.19
N SER A 135 -1.69 7.90 11.01
CA SER A 135 -1.94 6.58 11.57
C SER A 135 -3.23 5.95 11.07
N HIS A 136 -3.82 6.44 9.98
CA HIS A 136 -5.10 5.92 9.49
C HIS A 136 -4.92 4.78 8.49
N VAL A 137 -3.97 4.93 7.56
CA VAL A 137 -3.76 4.00 6.44
C VAL A 137 -3.03 2.74 6.88
N GLY A 138 -3.29 1.62 6.19
CA GLY A 138 -2.44 0.44 6.28
C GLY A 138 -2.65 -0.36 7.56
N LYS A 139 -3.88 -0.77 7.84
CA LYS A 139 -4.26 -1.43 9.10
C LYS A 139 -4.50 -2.92 8.92
N ASN A 140 -4.25 -3.66 10.01
CA ASN A 140 -4.58 -5.07 10.14
C ASN A 140 -4.18 -5.87 8.90
N ILE A 141 -2.97 -5.65 8.37
CA ILE A 141 -2.51 -6.33 7.16
C ILE A 141 -2.49 -7.82 7.48
N SER A 142 -3.31 -8.59 6.77
CA SER A 142 -3.72 -9.91 7.19
C SER A 142 -3.47 -10.94 6.10
N THR A 143 -3.12 -12.16 6.53
CA THR A 143 -3.13 -13.34 5.68
C THR A 143 -3.72 -14.53 6.44
N LYS A 144 -3.96 -15.63 5.75
CA LYS A 144 -4.45 -16.87 6.36
C LYS A 144 -3.28 -17.60 7.02
N SER A 145 -3.44 -18.04 8.27
CA SER A 145 -2.43 -18.85 8.96
C SER A 145 -2.16 -20.17 8.25
N VAL A 146 -0.92 -20.67 8.37
CA VAL A 146 -0.55 -21.98 7.85
C VAL A 146 -1.36 -23.08 8.53
N GLY A 147 -2.04 -23.91 7.74
CA GLY A 147 -2.79 -25.08 8.22
C GLY A 147 -4.09 -24.79 8.99
N LYS A 148 -4.51 -23.53 9.14
CA LYS A 148 -5.71 -23.13 9.89
C LYS A 148 -6.44 -21.97 9.21
N ASP A 149 -7.72 -21.77 9.49
CA ASP A 149 -8.52 -20.66 8.93
C ASP A 149 -8.47 -19.39 9.80
N SER A 150 -7.54 -19.34 10.75
CA SER A 150 -7.29 -18.15 11.56
C SER A 150 -6.60 -17.04 10.75
N ARG A 151 -6.87 -15.80 11.16
CA ARG A 151 -6.16 -14.61 10.70
C ARG A 151 -4.75 -14.58 11.29
N GLU A 152 -3.76 -14.38 10.44
CA GLU A 152 -2.39 -14.03 10.82
C GLU A 152 -2.18 -12.54 10.50
N ASP A 153 -1.83 -11.76 11.52
CA ASP A 153 -1.51 -10.34 11.36
C ASP A 153 -0.04 -10.17 10.98
N ILE A 154 0.20 -9.58 9.81
CA ILE A 154 1.51 -9.34 9.22
C ILE A 154 1.81 -7.84 9.06
N THR A 155 1.07 -6.95 9.75
CA THR A 155 1.28 -5.49 9.68
C THR A 155 2.73 -5.09 9.98
N HIS A 156 3.33 -5.75 10.97
CA HIS A 156 4.72 -5.54 11.37
C HIS A 156 5.77 -5.92 10.30
N ASN A 157 5.37 -6.63 9.25
CA ASN A 157 6.25 -6.94 8.11
C ASN A 157 6.28 -5.82 7.08
N TYR A 158 5.26 -4.94 7.06
CA TYR A 158 5.12 -3.85 6.10
C TYR A 158 5.51 -2.48 6.65
N LYS A 159 5.40 -2.29 7.97
CA LYS A 159 5.78 -1.03 8.62
C LYS A 159 6.15 -1.24 10.08
N TYR A 160 6.82 -0.23 10.64
CA TYR A 160 7.11 -0.14 12.07
C TYR A 160 5.84 0.27 12.84
N PRO A 161 5.77 -0.01 14.16
CA PRO A 161 4.69 0.51 15.00
C PRO A 161 4.62 2.04 14.94
N GLU A 162 3.40 2.57 14.86
CA GLU A 162 3.09 4.01 14.93
C GLU A 162 3.10 4.54 16.36
#